data_AF-A0A1G1ZV45-F1
#
_entry.id   AF-A0A1G1ZV45-F1
#
_cell.length_a   1.000
_cell.length_b   1.000
_cell.length_c   1.000
_cell.angle_alpha   90.00
_cell.angle_beta   90.00
_cell.angle_gamma   90.00
#
_symmetry.space_group_name_H-M   'P 1'
#
loop_
_entity.id
_entity.type
_entity.pdbx_description
1 polymer ?
#
loop_
_entity_poly.entity_id
_entity_poly.type
_entity_poly.pdbx_seq_one_letter_code
_entity_poly.pdbx_strand_id
1 'polypeptide(L)'
;MKILKRIAVAGVLALPFLAGAQEVQPVPASSNPLQQIFGILERLTNWLLTALLVLAGIFIIFAAYQYLTAAGNEEKVKSAKNIIIYAVVAIGIGLLAKVIVALARALITG
;
A
#
# COMPACT_ATOMS: atom_id res chain seq x y z
N MET A 1 29.16 8.93 -4.08
CA MET A 1 28.91 7.47 -4.29
C MET A 1 28.11 6.78 -3.19
N LYS A 2 28.17 7.19 -1.91
CA LYS A 2 27.45 6.51 -0.80
C LYS A 2 25.92 6.57 -0.93
N ILE A 3 25.37 7.69 -1.41
CA ILE A 3 23.91 7.86 -1.61
C ILE A 3 23.38 7.01 -2.79
N LEU A 4 24.16 6.89 -3.87
CA LEU A 4 23.77 6.10 -5.04
C LEU A 4 23.60 4.61 -4.70
N LYS A 5 24.53 4.05 -3.90
CA LYS A 5 24.44 2.66 -3.44
C LYS A 5 23.24 2.44 -2.52
N ARG A 6 22.84 3.43 -1.72
CA ARG A 6 21.66 3.35 -0.83
C ARG A 6 20.34 3.34 -1.61
N ILE A 7 20.25 4.15 -2.67
CA ILE A 7 19.09 4.17 -3.57
C ILE A 7 18.98 2.83 -4.33
N ALA A 8 20.10 2.30 -4.81
CA ALA A 8 20.13 1.00 -5.48
C ALA A 8 19.74 -0.16 -4.54
N VAL A 9 20.24 -0.17 -3.30
CA VAL A 9 19.88 -1.19 -2.30
C VAL A 9 18.41 -1.07 -1.88
N ALA A 10 17.88 0.14 -1.71
CA ALA A 10 16.45 0.35 -1.46
C ALA A 10 15.57 -0.12 -2.62
N GLY A 11 16.00 0.10 -3.86
CA GLY A 11 15.33 -0.40 -5.06
C GLY A 11 15.32 -1.94 -5.13
N VAL A 12 16.45 -2.59 -4.83
CA VAL A 12 16.56 -4.06 -4.80
C VAL A 12 15.72 -4.68 -3.68
N LEU A 13 15.63 -4.04 -2.52
CA LEU A 13 14.77 -4.49 -1.42
C LEU A 13 13.28 -4.29 -1.71
N ALA A 14 12.92 -3.34 -2.58
CA ALA A 14 11.55 -3.14 -3.04
C ALA A 14 11.11 -4.12 -4.14
N LEU A 15 12.06 -4.78 -4.84
CA LEU A 15 11.77 -5.76 -5.90
C LEU A 15 10.81 -6.89 -5.48
N PRO A 16 10.97 -7.56 -4.32
CA PRO A 16 10.00 -8.57 -3.89
C PRO A 16 8.59 -8.01 -3.65
N PHE A 17 8.47 -6.75 -3.23
CA PHE A 17 7.18 -6.08 -3.05
C PHE A 17 6.51 -5.72 -4.38
N LEU A 18 7.32 -5.39 -5.40
CA LEU A 18 6.86 -5.15 -6.78
C LEU A 18 6.51 -6.47 -7.50
N ALA A 19 7.31 -7.52 -7.28
CA ALA A 19 7.05 -8.86 -7.82
C ALA A 19 5.75 -9.44 -7.25
N GLY A 20 5.49 -9.24 -5.96
CA GLY A 20 4.21 -9.59 -5.32
C GLY A 20 3.02 -8.75 -5.79
N ALA A 21 3.24 -7.58 -6.41
CA ALA A 21 2.18 -6.78 -7.03
C ALA A 21 1.83 -7.24 -8.46
N GLN A 22 2.65 -8.12 -9.05
CA GLN A 22 2.47 -8.70 -10.38
C GLN A 22 2.05 -10.18 -10.33
N GLU A 23 1.17 -10.58 -9.42
CA GLU A 23 0.23 -11.64 -9.80
C GLU A 23 -0.86 -11.02 -10.68
N VAL A 24 -0.46 -10.59 -11.88
CA VAL A 24 -1.40 -10.32 -12.96
C VAL A 24 -1.87 -11.69 -13.42
N GLN A 25 -2.89 -12.24 -12.77
CA GLN A 25 -3.65 -13.30 -13.42
C GLN A 25 -4.14 -12.71 -14.75
N PRO A 26 -3.81 -13.32 -15.91
CA PRO A 26 -4.38 -12.89 -17.17
C PRO A 26 -5.88 -12.88 -16.97
N VAL A 27 -6.54 -11.73 -17.20
CA VAL A 27 -8.00 -11.70 -17.23
C VAL A 27 -8.37 -12.72 -18.31
N PRO A 28 -8.93 -13.90 -17.96
CA PRO A 28 -9.35 -14.83 -18.99
C PRO A 28 -10.29 -14.03 -19.89
N ALA A 29 -10.15 -14.16 -21.21
CA ALA A 29 -11.03 -13.50 -22.15
C ALA A 29 -12.45 -14.09 -21.98
N SER A 30 -13.14 -13.66 -20.93
CA SER A 30 -14.52 -13.99 -20.67
C SER A 30 -15.34 -13.12 -21.59
N SER A 31 -16.24 -13.73 -22.34
CA SER A 31 -17.21 -13.04 -23.20
C SER A 31 -18.15 -12.10 -22.45
N ASN A 32 -18.14 -12.13 -21.11
CA ASN A 32 -18.96 -11.30 -20.24
C ASN A 32 -18.28 -9.96 -19.93
N PRO A 33 -18.81 -8.83 -20.44
CA PRO A 33 -18.22 -7.50 -20.23
C PRO A 33 -18.11 -7.09 -18.76
N LEU A 34 -19.06 -7.53 -17.92
CA LEU A 34 -19.07 -7.23 -16.48
C LEU A 34 -17.84 -7.79 -15.77
N GLN A 35 -17.41 -9.01 -16.10
CA GLN A 35 -16.27 -9.65 -15.45
C GLN A 35 -14.94 -8.99 -15.83
N GLN A 36 -14.83 -8.43 -17.04
CA GLN A 36 -13.67 -7.64 -17.46
C GLN A 36 -13.56 -6.34 -16.66
N ILE A 37 -14.68 -5.65 -16.42
CA ILE A 37 -14.71 -4.43 -15.60
C ILE A 37 -14.23 -4.74 -14.17
N PHE A 38 -14.73 -5.81 -13.55
CA PHE A 38 -14.27 -6.21 -12.21
C PHE A 38 -12.78 -6.56 -12.18
N GLY A 39 -12.25 -7.25 -13.19
CA GLY A 39 -10.82 -7.55 -13.28
C GLY A 39 -9.94 -6.29 -13.39
N ILE A 40 -10.39 -5.29 -14.14
CA ILE A 40 -9.70 -4.00 -14.25
C ILE A 40 -9.74 -3.25 -12.91
N LEU A 41 -10.89 -3.23 -12.24
CA LEU A 41 -11.06 -2.59 -10.93
C LEU A 41 -10.20 -3.27 -9.86
N GLU A 42 -10.18 -4.60 -9.78
CA GLU A 42 -9.35 -5.35 -8.86
C GLU A 42 -7.85 -5.04 -9.07
N ARG A 43 -7.41 -4.99 -10.33
CA ARG A 43 -6.03 -4.65 -10.68
C ARG A 43 -5.68 -3.22 -10.28
N LEU A 44 -6.58 -2.26 -10.54
CA LEU A 44 -6.39 -0.87 -10.15
C LEU A 44 -6.33 -0.71 -8.63
N THR A 45 -7.26 -1.34 -7.90
CA THR A 45 -7.28 -1.33 -6.43
C THR A 45 -6.03 -1.96 -5.84
N ASN A 46 -5.58 -3.10 -6.37
CA ASN A 46 -4.35 -3.75 -5.90
C ASN A 46 -3.13 -2.86 -6.13
N TRP A 47 -2.99 -2.24 -7.30
CA TRP A 47 -1.88 -1.33 -7.58
C TRP A 47 -1.90 -0.10 -6.66
N LEU A 48 -3.08 0.49 -6.45
CA LEU A 48 -3.25 1.63 -5.56
C LEU A 48 -2.93 1.27 -4.11
N LEU A 49 -3.36 0.09 -3.65
CA LEU A 49 -3.05 -0.40 -2.30
C LEU A 49 -1.54 -0.61 -2.12
N THR A 50 -0.87 -1.21 -3.09
CA THR A 50 0.60 -1.36 -3.06
C THR A 50 1.29 0.00 -2.99
N ALA A 51 0.89 0.97 -3.81
CA ALA A 51 1.44 2.32 -3.77
C ALA A 51 1.20 2.98 -2.39
N LEU A 52 0.02 2.81 -1.82
CA LEU A 52 -0.35 3.32 -0.50
C LEU A 52 0.47 2.66 0.62
N LEU A 53 0.73 1.35 0.56
CA LEU A 53 1.58 0.65 1.51
C LEU A 53 3.02 1.15 1.48
N VAL A 54 3.57 1.37 0.29
CA VAL A 54 4.92 1.94 0.13
C VAL A 54 4.99 3.34 0.74
N LEU A 55 4.00 4.18 0.44
CA LEU A 55 3.93 5.54 0.98
C LEU A 55 3.78 5.54 2.51
N ALA A 56 2.90 4.69 3.04
CA ALA A 56 2.71 4.52 4.48
C ALA A 56 4.01 4.05 5.16
N GLY A 57 4.75 3.13 4.54
CA GLY A 57 6.07 2.69 5.01
C GLY A 57 7.07 3.85 5.14
N ILE A 58 7.11 4.75 4.16
CA ILE A 58 7.98 5.94 4.21
C ILE A 58 7.59 6.86 5.39
N PHE A 59 6.30 7.12 5.58
CA PHE A 59 5.81 7.94 6.68
C PHE A 59 6.06 7.32 8.05
N ILE A 60 5.97 6.00 8.17
CA ILE A 60 6.29 5.28 9.41
C ILE A 60 7.77 5.44 9.75
N ILE A 61 8.67 5.30 8.77
CA ILE A 61 10.11 5.49 8.99
C ILE A 61 10.40 6.95 9.39
N PHE A 62 9.76 7.91 8.73
CA PHE A 62 9.88 9.33 9.07
C PHE A 62 9.41 9.61 10.51
N ALA A 63 8.25 9.06 10.90
CA ALA A 63 7.72 9.20 12.25
C ALA A 63 8.62 8.52 13.29
N ALA A 64 9.20 7.36 12.98
CA ALA A 64 10.14 6.68 13.87
C ALA A 64 11.40 7.51 14.12
N TYR A 65 11.94 8.16 13.09
CA TYR A 65 13.05 9.09 13.24
C TYR A 65 12.68 10.29 14.11
N GLN A 66 11.51 10.88 13.89
CA GLN A 66 11.02 11.99 14.69
C GLN A 66 10.76 11.60 16.15
N TYR A 67 10.26 10.39 16.40
CA TYR A 67 10.07 9.84 17.74
C TYR A 67 11.41 9.65 18.47
N LEU A 68 12.41 9.09 17.79
CA LEU A 68 13.72 8.82 18.37
C LEU A 68 14.49 10.11 18.70
N THR A 69 14.39 11.11 17.81
CA THR A 69 15.04 12.42 17.97
C THR A 69 14.29 13.39 18.88
N ALA A 70 13.11 13.01 19.39
CA ALA A 70 12.28 13.89 20.21
C ALA A 70 12.93 14.28 21.54
N ALA A 71 13.90 13.52 22.05
CA ALA A 71 14.67 13.84 23.26
C ALA A 71 13.80 14.21 24.50
N GLY A 72 12.61 13.62 24.62
CA GLY A 72 11.65 13.90 25.71
C GLY A 72 10.72 15.09 25.47
N ASN A 73 10.80 15.78 24.33
CA ASN A 73 9.83 16.79 23.94
C ASN A 73 8.47 16.13 23.64
N GLU A 74 7.49 16.35 24.50
CA GLU A 74 6.15 15.76 24.40
C GLU A 74 5.43 16.09 23.08
N GLU A 75 5.62 17.30 22.54
CA GLU A 75 4.99 17.74 21.31
C GLU A 75 5.51 16.93 20.11
N LYS A 76 6.83 16.71 20.04
CA LYS A 76 7.46 15.89 18.98
C LYS A 76 7.06 14.42 19.08
N VAL A 77 6.98 13.89 20.30
CA VAL A 77 6.50 12.52 20.56
C VAL A 77 5.05 12.36 20.12
N LYS A 78 4.18 13.31 20.47
CA LYS A 78 2.76 13.30 20.09
C LYS A 78 2.58 13.41 18.58
N SER A 79 3.33 14.28 17.92
CA SER A 79 3.32 14.42 16.47
C SER A 79 3.72 13.12 15.76
N ALA A 80 4.83 12.49 16.17
CA ALA A 80 5.27 11.21 15.61
C ALA A 80 4.23 10.10 15.80
N LYS A 81 3.61 10.00 16.98
CA LYS A 81 2.53 9.04 17.25
C LYS A 81 1.33 9.27 16.32
N ASN A 82 0.92 10.52 16.12
CA ASN A 82 -0.20 10.85 15.24
C ASN A 82 0.10 10.43 13.79
N ILE A 83 1.32 10.66 13.30
CA ILE A 83 1.72 10.23 11.95
C ILE A 83 1.60 8.71 11.81
N ILE A 84 2.06 7.95 12.82
CA ILE A 84 1.94 6.48 12.81
C ILE A 84 0.47 6.06 12.81
N ILE A 85 -0.38 6.68 13.64
CA ILE A 85 -1.83 6.37 13.69
C ILE A 85 -2.46 6.62 12.32
N TYR A 86 -2.21 7.77 11.69
CA TYR A 86 -2.76 8.07 10.38
C TYR A 86 -2.24 7.12 9.29
N ALA A 87 -0.97 6.72 9.35
CA ALA A 87 -0.42 5.72 8.43
C ALA A 87 -1.14 4.36 8.58
N VAL A 88 -1.37 3.90 9.82
CA VAL A 88 -2.12 2.66 10.09
C VAL A 88 -3.57 2.76 9.61
N VAL A 89 -4.22 3.90 9.84
CA VAL A 89 -5.60 4.14 9.38
C VAL A 89 -5.67 4.11 7.85
N ALA A 90 -4.72 4.71 7.14
CA ALA A 90 -4.67 4.68 5.68
C ALA A 90 -4.56 3.24 5.15
N ILE A 91 -3.70 2.42 5.76
CA ILE A 91 -3.57 1.00 5.42
C ILE A 91 -4.89 0.27 5.67
N GLY A 92 -5.53 0.52 6.81
CA GLY A 92 -6.83 -0.06 7.15
C GLY A 92 -7.90 0.27 6.11
N ILE A 93 -8.00 1.54 5.69
CA ILE A 93 -8.94 1.97 4.64
C ILE A 93 -8.63 1.28 3.30
N GLY A 94 -7.36 1.16 2.94
CA GLY A 94 -6.94 0.45 1.72
C GLY A 94 -7.38 -1.02 1.74
N LEU A 95 -7.21 -1.71 2.86
CA LEU A 95 -7.65 -3.10 3.02
C LEU A 95 -9.18 -3.23 2.92
N LEU A 96 -9.93 -2.30 3.53
CA LEU A 96 -11.39 -2.28 3.44
C LEU A 96 -11.87 -2.09 2.00
N ALA A 97 -11.19 -1.27 1.19
CA ALA A 97 -11.53 -1.10 -0.22
C ALA A 97 -11.48 -2.43 -1.00
N LYS A 98 -10.49 -3.30 -0.73
CA LYS A 98 -10.42 -4.64 -1.36
C LYS A 98 -11.60 -5.53 -0.96
N VAL A 99 -12.02 -5.48 0.30
CA VAL A 99 -13.16 -6.27 0.80
C VAL A 99 -14.44 -5.84 0.08
N ILE A 100 -14.66 -4.53 -0.09
CA ILE A 100 -15.85 -4.01 -0.78
C ILE A 100 -15.91 -4.49 -2.24
N VAL A 101 -14.80 -4.42 -2.98
CA VAL A 101 -14.74 -4.90 -4.38
C VAL A 101 -15.01 -6.40 -4.46
N ALA A 102 -14.44 -7.19 -3.55
CA ALA A 102 -14.67 -8.63 -3.49
C ALA A 102 -16.13 -8.97 -3.18
N LEU A 103 -16.76 -8.26 -2.24
CA LEU A 103 -18.18 -8.42 -1.93
C LEU A 103 -19.08 -8.03 -3.10
N ALA A 104 -18.78 -6.92 -3.79
CA ALA A 104 -19.54 -6.49 -4.97
C ALA A 104 -19.50 -7.56 -6.07
N ARG A 105 -18.32 -8.15 -6.32
CA ARG A 105 -18.17 -9.25 -7.27
C ARG A 105 -18.97 -10.49 -6.84
N ALA A 106 -18.94 -10.84 -5.56
CA ALA A 106 -19.65 -11.99 -5.01
C ALA A 106 -21.18 -11.84 -5.14
N LEU A 107 -21.72 -10.64 -4.90
CA LEU A 107 -23.17 -10.38 -5.02
C LEU A 107 -23.69 -10.37 -6.45
N ILE A 108 -22.85 -10.00 -7.43
CA ILE A 108 -23.25 -9.86 -8.83
C ILE A 108 -23.04 -11.15 -9.63
N THR A 109 -22.08 -11.98 -9.21
CA THR A 109 -21.78 -13.26 -9.88
C THR A 109 -22.49 -14.45 -9.22
N GLY A 110 -22.97 -14.28 -7.98
CA GLY A 110 -23.76 -15.26 -7.24
C GLY A 110 -25.22 -15.34 -7.68
#